data_AF-A0A6P0WTU6-F1
#
_entry.id   AF-A0A6P0WTU6-F1
#
_cell.length_a   1.000
_cell.length_b   1.000
_cell.length_c   1.000
_cell.angle_alpha   90.00
_cell.angle_beta   90.00
_cell.angle_gamma   90.00
#
_symmetry.space_group_name_H-M   'P 1'
#
loop_
_entity.id
_entity.type
_entity.pdbx_description
1 polymer ?
#
loop_
_entity_poly.entity_id
_entity_poly.type
_entity_poly.pdbx_seq_one_letter_code
_entity_poly.pdbx_strand_id
1 'polypeptide(L)'
;MNNLPRQKLRELIEKYGSSLYEDPRRCEGMLRDLCGQYRREINVLISAINQNLVAEMLEQKRNNIPPDLFLGRLARQMQDNLAIAEDASIWAVESWAIALGMISDTSTVEGVTLAPRYTAVKTKYTLVLNIVDNANNDWRYTIDLEEAYEDNPQLFFAKSNGKEQRKFTVALEAVLGRKVKRSEVDRILQHWCNQISLGYRSAYMTI
;
A
#
# COMPACT_ATOMS: atom_id res chain seq x y z
N MET A 1 15.02 6.99 -10.16
CA MET A 1 14.59 7.16 -11.57
C MET A 1 14.47 8.65 -11.86
N ASN A 2 14.57 9.08 -13.12
CA ASN A 2 14.55 10.51 -13.47
C ASN A 2 13.13 11.11 -13.38
N ASN A 3 13.05 12.39 -13.01
CA ASN A 3 11.76 13.09 -12.87
C ASN A 3 11.24 13.70 -14.18
N LEU A 4 12.10 13.90 -15.19
CA LEU A 4 11.68 14.50 -16.46
C LEU A 4 10.55 13.71 -17.16
N PRO A 5 10.61 12.36 -17.27
CA PRO A 5 9.53 11.59 -17.91
C PRO A 5 8.20 11.68 -17.14
N ARG A 6 8.25 11.75 -15.81
CA ARG A 6 7.06 11.95 -14.95
C ARG A 6 6.43 13.32 -15.18
N GLN A 7 7.25 14.38 -15.25
CA GLN A 7 6.77 15.74 -15.55
C GLN A 7 6.14 15.81 -16.94
N LYS A 8 6.77 15.20 -17.96
CA LYS A 8 6.21 15.14 -19.32
C LYS A 8 4.94 14.31 -19.41
N LEU A 9 4.85 13.21 -18.67
CA LEU A 9 3.60 12.45 -18.55
C LEU A 9 2.46 13.31 -18.02
N ARG A 10 2.71 14.09 -16.95
CA ARG A 10 1.71 15.00 -16.38
C ARG A 10 1.28 16.06 -17.40
N GLU A 11 2.21 16.72 -18.08
CA GLU A 11 1.91 17.70 -19.14
C GLU A 11 1.05 17.08 -20.26
N LEU A 12 1.35 15.84 -20.66
CA LEU A 12 0.59 15.11 -21.68
C LEU A 12 -0.81 14.77 -21.20
N ILE A 13 -0.98 14.34 -19.94
CA ILE A 13 -2.31 14.05 -19.36
C ILE A 13 -3.14 15.32 -19.21
N GLU A 14 -2.54 16.44 -18.78
CA GLU A 14 -3.22 17.73 -18.71
C GLU A 14 -3.69 18.22 -20.09
N LYS A 15 -2.91 17.94 -21.15
CA LYS A 15 -3.21 18.37 -22.52
C LYS A 15 -4.15 17.45 -23.31
N TYR A 16 -4.02 16.13 -23.14
CA TYR A 16 -4.70 15.12 -23.96
C TYR A 16 -5.73 14.29 -23.18
N GLY A 17 -5.73 14.34 -21.84
CA GLY A 17 -6.69 13.67 -20.98
C GLY A 17 -6.68 12.14 -21.14
N SER A 18 -7.88 11.54 -21.18
CA SER A 18 -8.05 10.09 -21.21
C SER A 18 -7.49 9.39 -22.44
N SER A 19 -7.42 10.11 -23.56
CA SER A 19 -6.90 9.59 -24.82
C SER A 19 -5.43 9.13 -24.74
N LEU A 20 -4.70 9.57 -23.72
CA LEU A 20 -3.29 9.19 -23.53
C LEU A 20 -3.15 7.79 -22.94
N TYR A 21 -4.00 7.38 -21.99
CA TYR A 21 -3.89 6.05 -21.35
C TYR A 21 -4.82 5.00 -21.98
N GLU A 22 -5.74 5.41 -22.86
CA GLU A 22 -6.53 4.49 -23.68
C GLU A 22 -5.70 3.83 -24.81
N ASP A 23 -4.63 4.50 -25.27
CA ASP A 23 -3.71 3.97 -26.29
C ASP A 23 -2.26 3.99 -25.77
N PRO A 24 -1.76 2.85 -25.25
CA PRO A 24 -0.39 2.73 -24.76
C PRO A 24 0.68 3.05 -25.82
N ARG A 25 0.42 2.74 -27.11
CA ARG A 25 1.39 2.98 -28.19
C ARG A 25 1.50 4.46 -28.50
N ARG A 26 0.37 5.17 -28.48
CA ARG A 26 0.36 6.63 -28.64
C ARG A 26 1.07 7.32 -27.48
N CYS A 27 0.84 6.88 -26.25
CA CYS A 27 1.55 7.38 -25.07
C CYS A 27 3.05 7.16 -25.18
N GLU A 28 3.47 5.96 -25.59
CA GLU A 28 4.87 5.61 -25.78
C GLU A 28 5.53 6.49 -26.84
N GLY A 29 4.87 6.70 -27.98
CA GLY A 29 5.35 7.58 -29.05
C GLY A 29 5.57 9.02 -28.56
N MET A 30 4.57 9.60 -27.90
CA MET A 30 4.66 10.97 -27.38
C MET A 30 5.76 11.13 -26.33
N LEU A 31 5.90 10.15 -25.42
CA LEU A 31 6.98 10.17 -24.43
C LEU A 31 8.35 10.00 -25.08
N ARG A 32 8.48 9.18 -26.13
CA ARG A 32 9.74 9.04 -26.87
C ARG A 32 10.12 10.30 -27.63
N ASP A 33 9.15 11.01 -28.20
CA ASP A 33 9.39 12.27 -28.90
C ASP A 33 9.86 13.37 -27.94
N LEU A 34 9.35 13.40 -26.72
CA LEU A 34 9.71 14.41 -25.71
C LEU A 34 10.94 14.06 -24.88
N CYS A 35 11.14 12.78 -24.57
CA CYS A 35 12.15 12.35 -23.59
C CYS A 35 12.78 10.97 -23.91
N GLY A 36 12.93 10.64 -25.20
CA GLY A 36 13.40 9.33 -25.69
C GLY A 36 14.77 8.83 -25.20
N GLN A 37 15.57 9.69 -24.55
CA GLN A 37 16.80 9.29 -23.85
C GLN A 37 16.53 8.47 -22.57
N TYR A 38 15.34 8.60 -21.97
CA TYR A 38 14.92 7.90 -20.74
C TYR A 38 14.10 6.63 -21.03
N ARG A 39 14.67 5.73 -21.85
CA ARG A 39 13.96 4.53 -22.34
C ARG A 39 13.45 3.62 -21.21
N ARG A 40 14.20 3.51 -20.11
CA ARG A 40 13.84 2.68 -18.96
C ARG A 40 12.60 3.21 -18.27
N GLU A 41 12.58 4.51 -18.00
CA GLU A 41 11.44 5.21 -17.40
C GLU A 41 10.20 5.12 -18.29
N ILE A 42 10.34 5.37 -19.59
CA ILE A 42 9.23 5.24 -20.55
C ILE A 42 8.66 3.83 -20.53
N ASN A 43 9.52 2.80 -20.64
CA ASN A 43 9.07 1.41 -20.63
C ASN A 43 8.29 1.07 -19.35
N VAL A 44 8.76 1.54 -18.20
CA VAL A 44 8.09 1.31 -16.92
C VAL A 44 6.73 2.02 -16.86
N LEU A 45 6.63 3.28 -17.32
CA LEU A 45 5.35 4.00 -17.38
C LEU A 45 4.33 3.31 -18.31
N ILE A 46 4.77 2.85 -19.48
CA ILE A 46 3.92 2.16 -20.45
C ILE A 46 3.51 0.78 -19.94
N SER A 47 4.41 0.09 -19.24
CA SER A 47 4.09 -1.20 -18.61
C SER A 47 2.97 -1.07 -17.58
N ALA A 48 2.87 0.06 -16.86
CA ALA A 48 1.76 0.30 -15.96
C ALA A 48 0.41 0.40 -16.71
N ILE A 49 0.37 1.05 -17.87
CA ILE A 49 -0.86 1.09 -18.71
C ILE A 49 -1.23 -0.32 -19.17
N ASN A 50 -0.25 -1.09 -19.67
CA ASN A 50 -0.47 -2.45 -20.17
C ASN A 50 -0.98 -3.42 -19.08
N GLN A 51 -0.65 -3.16 -17.81
CA GLN A 51 -1.13 -3.92 -16.66
C GLN A 51 -2.51 -3.44 -16.15
N ASN A 52 -3.23 -2.61 -16.92
CA ASN A 52 -4.50 -1.98 -16.52
C ASN A 52 -4.42 -1.15 -15.23
N LEU A 53 -3.23 -0.74 -14.82
CA LEU A 53 -3.00 -0.06 -13.55
C LEU A 53 -3.70 1.30 -13.52
N VAL A 54 -3.67 2.03 -14.63
CA VAL A 54 -4.33 3.34 -14.78
C VAL A 54 -5.85 3.22 -14.68
N ALA A 55 -6.44 2.19 -15.29
CA ALA A 55 -7.86 1.94 -15.22
C ALA A 55 -8.29 1.60 -13.78
N GLU A 56 -7.52 0.75 -13.10
CA GLU A 56 -7.76 0.40 -11.70
C GLU A 56 -7.67 1.63 -10.79
N MET A 57 -6.64 2.49 -10.95
CA MET A 57 -6.53 3.75 -10.21
C MET A 57 -7.74 4.67 -10.38
N LEU A 58 -8.24 4.81 -11.62
CA LEU A 58 -9.42 5.63 -11.90
C LEU A 58 -10.69 5.05 -11.27
N GLU A 59 -10.83 3.72 -11.26
CA GLU A 59 -11.92 3.05 -10.57
C GLU A 59 -11.85 3.27 -9.05
N GLN A 60 -10.68 3.13 -8.45
CA GLN A 60 -10.48 3.39 -7.01
C GLN A 60 -10.81 4.85 -6.67
N LYS A 61 -10.34 5.81 -7.49
CA LYS A 61 -10.68 7.24 -7.35
C LYS A 61 -12.18 7.49 -7.47
N ARG A 62 -12.88 6.83 -8.39
CA ARG A 62 -14.35 6.93 -8.52
C ARG A 62 -15.07 6.41 -7.28
N ASN A 63 -14.52 5.37 -6.65
CA ASN A 63 -15.04 4.79 -5.42
C ASN A 63 -14.64 5.60 -4.15
N ASN A 64 -14.02 6.79 -4.32
CA ASN A 64 -13.49 7.62 -3.23
C ASN A 64 -12.52 6.90 -2.31
N ILE A 65 -11.79 5.90 -2.83
CA ILE A 65 -10.77 5.18 -2.09
C ILE A 65 -9.50 6.05 -2.05
N PRO A 66 -8.92 6.32 -0.88
CA PRO A 66 -7.68 7.08 -0.77
C PRO A 66 -6.54 6.45 -1.60
N PRO A 67 -5.75 7.24 -2.34
CA PRO A 67 -4.61 6.76 -3.14
C PRO A 67 -3.66 5.89 -2.33
N ASP A 68 -3.43 6.30 -1.10
CA ASP A 68 -2.57 5.68 -0.10
C ASP A 68 -2.84 4.17 0.10
N LEU A 69 -4.11 3.76 -0.03
CA LEU A 69 -4.53 2.37 0.20
C LEU A 69 -4.25 1.45 -0.98
N PHE A 70 -4.23 1.97 -2.21
CA PHE A 70 -4.11 1.14 -3.42
C PHE A 70 -2.77 1.29 -4.13
N LEU A 71 -2.05 2.40 -4.00
CA LEU A 71 -0.77 2.60 -4.67
C LEU A 71 0.27 1.54 -4.27
N GLY A 72 0.38 1.22 -2.97
CA GLY A 72 1.30 0.17 -2.50
C GLY A 72 0.97 -1.22 -3.06
N ARG A 73 -0.32 -1.57 -3.12
CA ARG A 73 -0.80 -2.83 -3.71
C ARG A 73 -0.50 -2.89 -5.20
N LEU A 74 -0.77 -1.81 -5.94
CA LEU A 74 -0.51 -1.71 -7.37
C LEU A 74 0.98 -1.80 -7.69
N ALA A 75 1.84 -1.20 -6.88
CA ALA A 75 3.29 -1.30 -7.04
C ALA A 75 3.78 -2.74 -6.84
N ARG A 76 3.27 -3.44 -5.81
CA ARG A 76 3.60 -4.85 -5.58
C ARG A 76 3.08 -5.75 -6.70
N GLN A 77 1.85 -5.54 -7.17
CA GLN A 77 1.28 -6.26 -8.31
C GLN A 77 2.12 -6.07 -9.58
N MET A 78 2.59 -4.84 -9.83
CA MET A 78 3.45 -4.54 -10.97
C MET A 78 4.84 -5.20 -10.84
N GLN A 79 5.40 -5.24 -9.62
CA GLN A 79 6.64 -5.94 -9.32
C GLN A 79 6.52 -7.44 -9.57
N ASP A 80 5.46 -8.06 -9.04
CA ASP A 80 5.22 -9.50 -9.15
C ASP A 80 4.93 -9.93 -10.60
N ASN A 81 4.13 -9.14 -11.33
CA ASN A 81 3.73 -9.49 -12.71
C ASN A 81 4.83 -9.26 -13.74
N LEU A 82 5.69 -8.26 -13.55
CA LEU A 82 6.70 -7.87 -14.53
C LEU A 82 8.12 -8.24 -14.11
N ALA A 83 8.32 -8.80 -12.92
CA ALA A 83 9.62 -9.09 -12.33
C ALA A 83 10.59 -7.89 -12.39
N ILE A 84 10.06 -6.67 -12.24
CA ILE A 84 10.85 -5.44 -12.23
C ILE A 84 11.28 -5.08 -10.80
N ALA A 85 12.26 -4.20 -10.68
CA ALA A 85 12.71 -3.72 -9.37
C ALA A 85 11.58 -2.99 -8.63
N GLU A 86 11.50 -3.19 -7.32
CA GLU A 86 10.53 -2.54 -6.42
C GLU A 86 10.50 -1.02 -6.61
N ASP A 87 11.67 -0.38 -6.60
CA ASP A 87 11.83 1.05 -6.84
C ASP A 87 11.23 1.52 -8.17
N ALA A 88 11.28 0.66 -9.19
CA ALA A 88 10.74 0.98 -10.51
C ALA A 88 9.21 0.86 -10.53
N SER A 89 8.65 -0.15 -9.86
CA SER A 89 7.21 -0.29 -9.70
C SER A 89 6.61 0.88 -8.93
N ILE A 90 7.20 1.21 -7.78
CA ILE A 90 6.75 2.33 -6.94
C ILE A 90 6.79 3.63 -7.74
N TRP A 91 7.92 3.91 -8.38
CA TRP A 91 8.07 5.12 -9.18
C TRP A 91 7.05 5.23 -10.33
N ALA A 92 6.71 4.12 -10.98
CA ALA A 92 5.71 4.10 -12.06
C ALA A 92 4.32 4.48 -11.54
N VAL A 93 3.92 3.83 -10.46
CA VAL A 93 2.61 3.99 -9.82
C VAL A 93 2.43 5.41 -9.30
N GLU A 94 3.45 5.96 -8.65
CA GLU A 94 3.46 7.37 -8.23
C GLU A 94 3.37 8.33 -9.41
N SER A 95 4.11 8.06 -10.49
CA SER A 95 4.14 8.94 -11.65
C SER A 95 2.75 9.04 -12.29
N TRP A 96 2.01 7.94 -12.34
CA TRP A 96 0.62 7.93 -12.80
C TRP A 96 -0.33 8.61 -11.81
N ALA A 97 -0.19 8.36 -10.51
CA ALA A 97 -1.00 9.01 -9.49
C ALA A 97 -0.84 10.53 -9.48
N ILE A 98 0.39 11.04 -9.66
CA ILE A 98 0.69 12.46 -9.81
C ILE A 98 0.06 13.01 -11.10
N ALA A 99 0.23 12.31 -12.22
CA ALA A 99 -0.31 12.75 -13.51
C ALA A 99 -1.86 12.80 -13.52
N LEU A 100 -2.51 11.92 -12.77
CA LEU A 100 -3.98 11.89 -12.61
C LEU A 100 -4.50 12.82 -11.51
N GLY A 101 -3.61 13.60 -10.87
CA GLY A 101 -3.94 14.52 -9.79
C GLY A 101 -4.52 13.84 -8.55
N MET A 102 -4.13 12.59 -8.29
CA MET A 102 -4.54 11.84 -7.09
C MET A 102 -3.67 12.20 -5.88
N ILE A 103 -2.38 12.45 -6.13
CA ILE A 103 -1.41 12.90 -5.13
C ILE A 103 -0.69 14.15 -5.64
N SER A 104 -0.29 15.02 -4.73
CA SER A 104 0.54 16.17 -5.10
C SER A 104 1.99 15.74 -5.28
N ASP A 105 2.66 16.31 -6.28
CA ASP A 105 4.10 16.15 -6.44
C ASP A 105 4.79 16.92 -5.30
N THR A 106 5.15 16.24 -4.21
CA THR A 106 5.85 16.85 -3.06
C THR A 106 7.31 17.20 -3.37
N SER A 107 7.73 17.12 -4.64
CA SER A 107 9.11 17.37 -5.10
C SER A 107 9.55 18.85 -5.10
N THR A 108 8.73 19.80 -4.64
CA THR A 108 9.15 21.21 -4.49
C THR A 108 9.41 21.57 -3.04
N VAL A 109 10.52 21.06 -2.50
CA VAL A 109 11.30 21.76 -1.46
C VAL A 109 12.74 21.84 -1.94
N GLU A 110 13.21 23.09 -2.08
CA GLU A 110 14.50 23.48 -2.64
C GLU A 110 15.68 22.67 -2.09
N GLY A 111 16.48 22.09 -2.99
CA GLY A 111 17.86 21.70 -2.69
C GLY A 111 18.10 20.33 -2.04
N VAL A 112 17.08 19.55 -1.70
CA VAL A 112 17.27 18.18 -1.21
C VAL A 112 16.58 17.21 -2.17
N THR A 113 17.38 16.37 -2.83
CA THR A 113 16.88 15.18 -3.56
C THR A 113 16.31 14.18 -2.55
N LEU A 114 15.12 14.45 -2.03
CA LEU A 114 14.34 13.43 -1.34
C LEU A 114 13.64 12.63 -2.42
N ALA A 115 14.12 11.40 -2.61
CA ALA A 115 13.34 10.38 -3.30
C ALA A 115 11.91 10.40 -2.75
N PRO A 116 10.87 10.23 -3.58
CA PRO A 116 9.54 10.01 -3.07
C PRO A 116 9.60 8.71 -2.27
N ARG A 117 9.80 8.85 -0.97
CA ARG A 117 9.58 7.81 0.00
C ARG A 117 8.13 8.01 0.36
N TYR A 118 7.29 7.20 -0.25
CA TYR A 118 6.06 6.83 0.41
C TYR A 118 6.43 6.14 1.75
N THR A 119 6.73 6.93 2.78
CA THR A 119 6.78 6.43 4.15
C THR A 119 5.33 6.33 4.56
N ALA A 120 4.76 5.14 4.38
CA ALA A 120 3.52 4.76 5.02
C ALA A 120 3.60 5.21 6.48
N VAL A 121 2.72 6.13 6.89
CA VAL A 121 2.64 6.54 8.29
C VAL A 121 2.22 5.28 9.04
N LYS A 122 3.13 4.75 9.85
CA LYS A 122 2.87 3.58 10.68
C LYS A 122 2.17 4.06 11.93
N THR A 123 0.87 3.76 12.02
CA THR A 123 0.08 4.00 13.22
C THR A 123 0.19 2.77 14.13
N LYS A 124 0.45 3.03 15.41
CA LYS A 124 0.65 1.99 16.41
C LYS A 124 -0.70 1.56 16.99
N TYR A 125 -1.06 0.28 16.84
CA TYR A 125 -2.29 -0.31 17.37
C TYR A 125 -1.99 -1.33 18.46
N THR A 126 -2.72 -1.24 19.57
CA THR A 126 -2.51 -2.11 20.73
C THR A 126 -3.74 -2.96 21.03
N LEU A 127 -3.58 -4.28 21.05
CA LEU A 127 -4.54 -5.21 21.60
C LEU A 127 -4.21 -5.43 23.08
N VAL A 128 -5.22 -5.29 23.93
CA VAL A 128 -5.13 -5.58 25.36
C VAL A 128 -6.05 -6.77 25.63
N LEU A 129 -5.45 -7.92 25.95
CA LEU A 129 -6.18 -9.12 26.35
C LEU A 129 -6.18 -9.24 27.87
N ASN A 130 -7.37 -9.31 28.45
CA ASN A 130 -7.54 -9.67 29.84
C ASN A 130 -7.73 -11.19 29.93
N ILE A 131 -6.80 -11.87 30.60
CA ILE A 131 -6.79 -13.33 30.72
C ILE A 131 -7.33 -13.67 32.11
N VAL A 132 -8.54 -14.21 32.16
CA VAL A 132 -9.29 -14.40 33.42
C VAL A 132 -8.59 -15.36 34.40
N ASP A 133 -7.73 -16.25 33.87
CA ASP A 133 -7.07 -17.32 34.62
C ASP A 133 -5.73 -16.91 35.25
N ASN A 134 -5.21 -15.71 34.92
CA ASN A 134 -3.92 -15.25 35.42
C ASN A 134 -4.13 -13.99 36.26
N ALA A 135 -3.88 -14.10 37.57
CA ALA A 135 -4.12 -13.04 38.53
C ALA A 135 -3.47 -11.72 38.09
N ASN A 136 -4.31 -10.84 37.53
CA ASN A 136 -4.07 -9.43 37.33
C ASN A 136 -2.96 -9.05 36.32
N ASN A 137 -2.99 -9.57 35.10
CA ASN A 137 -2.16 -9.02 34.02
C ASN A 137 -2.93 -8.88 32.70
N ASP A 138 -3.20 -7.63 32.33
CA ASP A 138 -3.55 -7.24 30.98
C ASP A 138 -2.36 -7.57 30.05
N TRP A 139 -2.48 -8.60 29.24
CA TRP A 139 -1.47 -8.90 28.21
C TRP A 139 -1.65 -7.94 27.04
N ARG A 140 -0.58 -7.21 26.69
CA ARG A 140 -0.60 -6.23 25.60
C ARG A 140 0.19 -6.74 24.41
N TYR A 141 -0.44 -6.76 23.24
CA TYR A 141 0.20 -7.03 21.97
C TYR A 141 0.09 -5.81 21.06
N THR A 142 1.22 -5.32 20.56
CA THR A 142 1.25 -4.11 19.74
C THR A 142 1.76 -4.44 18.35
N ILE A 143 1.09 -3.87 17.35
CA ILE A 143 1.50 -3.90 15.95
C ILE A 143 1.58 -2.48 15.42
N ASP A 144 2.50 -2.28 14.49
CA ASP A 144 2.55 -1.07 13.69
C ASP A 144 1.82 -1.38 12.37
N LEU A 145 0.64 -0.80 12.21
CA LEU A 145 -0.14 -0.89 10.98
C LEU A 145 0.15 0.33 10.13
N GLU A 146 0.46 0.10 8.87
CA GLU A 146 0.52 1.15 7.86
C GLU A 146 -0.92 1.59 7.54
N GLU A 147 -1.12 2.86 7.18
CA GLU A 147 -2.43 3.45 6.84
C GLU A 147 -3.22 2.58 5.82
N ALA A 148 -2.51 1.93 4.89
CA ALA A 148 -3.03 0.95 3.93
C ALA A 148 -3.77 -0.27 4.54
N TYR A 149 -3.50 -0.57 5.81
CA TYR A 149 -4.12 -1.67 6.56
C TYR A 149 -5.09 -1.19 7.66
N GLU A 150 -5.32 0.12 7.83
CA GLU A 150 -6.27 0.64 8.82
C GLU A 150 -7.72 0.33 8.42
N ASP A 151 -8.04 0.47 7.13
CA ASP A 151 -9.39 0.17 6.60
C ASP A 151 -9.63 -1.34 6.43
N ASN A 152 -8.58 -2.11 6.11
CA ASN A 152 -8.64 -3.56 5.90
C ASN A 152 -7.56 -4.32 6.69
N PRO A 153 -7.60 -4.29 8.03
CA PRO A 153 -6.60 -4.91 8.90
C PRO A 153 -6.57 -6.43 8.76
N GLN A 154 -7.63 -7.05 8.23
CA GLN A 154 -7.64 -8.47 7.90
C GLN A 154 -6.57 -8.84 6.87
N LEU A 155 -6.22 -7.93 5.94
CA LEU A 155 -5.16 -8.15 4.96
C LEU A 155 -3.77 -8.21 5.60
N PHE A 156 -3.57 -7.50 6.72
CA PHE A 156 -2.32 -7.54 7.47
C PHE A 156 -2.08 -8.92 8.11
N PHE A 157 -3.15 -9.64 8.46
CA PHE A 157 -3.07 -10.98 9.03
C PHE A 157 -3.33 -12.10 8.00
N ALA A 158 -3.81 -11.76 6.79
CA ALA A 158 -4.07 -12.72 5.72
C ALA A 158 -2.78 -13.34 5.17
N LYS A 159 -2.93 -14.46 4.45
CA LYS A 159 -1.87 -15.42 4.04
C LYS A 159 -0.52 -14.81 3.57
N SER A 160 -0.50 -13.65 2.93
CA SER A 160 0.73 -12.97 2.49
C SER A 160 1.63 -12.48 3.65
N ASN A 161 1.07 -12.30 4.85
CA ASN A 161 1.77 -11.90 6.07
C ASN A 161 1.72 -12.96 7.18
N GLY A 162 1.50 -14.24 6.84
CA GLY A 162 1.32 -15.34 7.83
C GLY A 162 2.43 -15.49 8.88
N LYS A 163 3.55 -14.77 8.73
CA LYS A 163 4.57 -14.57 9.76
C LYS A 163 4.02 -13.86 11.01
N GLU A 164 3.17 -12.85 10.87
CA GLU A 164 2.66 -12.05 11.98
C GLU A 164 1.57 -12.78 12.76
N GLN A 165 0.67 -13.49 12.07
CA GLN A 165 -0.28 -14.40 12.71
C GLN A 165 0.44 -15.48 13.53
N ARG A 166 1.53 -16.06 12.99
CA ARG A 166 2.34 -17.05 13.72
C ARG A 166 3.01 -16.46 14.95
N LYS A 167 3.58 -15.24 14.87
CA LYS A 167 4.17 -14.56 16.03
C LYS A 167 3.12 -14.31 17.11
N PHE A 168 1.93 -13.83 16.72
CA PHE A 168 0.82 -13.64 17.64
C PHE A 168 0.42 -14.95 18.33
N THR A 169 0.28 -16.05 17.58
CA THR A 169 -0.02 -17.37 18.14
C THR A 169 1.05 -17.82 19.14
N VAL A 170 2.33 -17.72 18.80
CA VAL A 170 3.43 -18.11 19.69
C VAL A 170 3.45 -17.26 20.97
N ALA A 171 3.23 -15.96 20.84
CA ALA A 171 3.19 -15.06 21.99
C ALA A 171 1.98 -15.34 22.89
N LEU A 172 0.82 -15.64 22.31
CA LEU A 172 -0.39 -16.00 23.05
C LEU A 172 -0.26 -17.35 23.77
N GLU A 173 0.31 -18.36 23.11
CA GLU A 173 0.59 -19.68 23.71
C GLU A 173 1.59 -19.57 24.88
N ALA A 174 2.60 -18.71 24.75
CA ALA A 174 3.58 -18.47 25.82
C ALA A 174 2.93 -17.88 27.08
N VAL A 175 1.91 -17.02 26.92
CA VAL A 175 1.22 -16.37 28.04
C VAL A 175 0.17 -17.30 28.66
N LEU A 176 -0.56 -18.04 27.84
CA LEU A 176 -1.60 -18.96 28.32
C LEU A 176 -1.03 -20.29 28.84
N GLY A 177 0.25 -20.60 28.58
CA GLY A 177 0.89 -21.86 28.99
C GLY A 177 0.26 -23.12 28.37
N ARG A 178 -0.64 -22.95 27.39
CA ARG A 178 -1.37 -24.02 26.69
C ARG A 178 -1.31 -23.78 25.18
N LYS A 179 -1.44 -24.86 24.40
CA LYS A 179 -1.63 -24.74 22.95
C LYS A 179 -2.99 -24.10 22.65
N VAL A 180 -2.99 -23.09 21.81
CA VAL A 180 -4.21 -22.36 21.41
C VAL A 180 -4.67 -22.89 20.07
N LYS A 181 -5.97 -23.19 19.94
CA LYS A 181 -6.53 -23.64 18.66
C LYS A 181 -6.50 -22.50 17.65
N ARG A 182 -6.24 -22.83 16.39
CA ARG A 182 -6.25 -21.85 15.28
C ARG A 182 -7.57 -21.09 15.19
N SER A 183 -8.70 -21.74 15.44
CA SER A 183 -10.03 -21.12 15.47
C SER A 183 -10.18 -20.05 16.56
N GLU A 184 -9.49 -20.22 17.69
CA GLU A 184 -9.50 -19.26 18.79
C GLU A 184 -8.65 -18.03 18.42
N VAL A 185 -7.45 -18.25 17.85
CA VAL A 185 -6.61 -17.19 17.30
C VAL A 185 -7.35 -16.39 16.21
N ASP A 186 -7.98 -17.07 15.26
CA ASP A 186 -8.72 -16.42 14.17
C ASP A 186 -9.88 -15.56 14.71
N ARG A 187 -10.59 -16.03 15.74
CA ARG A 187 -11.66 -15.26 16.40
C ARG A 187 -11.14 -13.99 17.07
N ILE A 188 -10.01 -14.08 17.76
CA ILE A 188 -9.36 -12.94 18.43
C ILE A 188 -8.92 -11.91 17.39
N LEU A 189 -8.22 -12.35 16.34
CA LEU A 189 -7.74 -11.47 15.29
C LEU A 189 -8.88 -10.83 14.50
N GLN A 190 -9.94 -11.58 14.19
CA GLN A 190 -11.14 -11.04 13.52
C GLN A 190 -11.81 -9.96 14.36
N HIS A 191 -11.95 -10.19 15.67
CA HIS A 191 -12.51 -9.17 16.56
C HIS A 191 -11.63 -7.91 16.63
N TRP A 192 -10.32 -8.09 16.76
CA TRP A 192 -9.38 -6.97 16.80
C TRP A 192 -9.35 -6.19 15.47
N CYS A 193 -9.36 -6.89 14.34
CA CYS A 193 -9.47 -6.27 13.01
C CYS A 193 -10.73 -5.42 12.88
N ASN A 194 -11.87 -5.91 13.36
CA ASN A 194 -13.11 -5.13 13.34
C ASN A 194 -12.99 -3.85 14.19
N GLN A 195 -12.36 -3.91 15.36
CA GLN A 195 -12.12 -2.72 16.18
C GLN A 195 -11.18 -1.72 15.48
N ILE A 196 -10.13 -2.19 14.82
CA ILE A 196 -9.23 -1.33 14.04
C ILE A 196 -9.99 -0.63 12.90
N SER A 197 -10.82 -1.36 12.15
CA SER A 197 -11.68 -0.81 11.09
C SER A 197 -12.71 0.20 11.60
N LEU A 198 -13.08 0.14 12.88
CA LEU A 198 -13.94 1.12 13.54
C LEU A 198 -13.15 2.33 14.09
N GLY A 199 -11.84 2.39 13.85
CA GLY A 199 -10.94 3.48 14.26
C GLY A 199 -10.35 3.34 15.65
N TYR A 200 -10.55 2.20 16.34
CA TYR A 200 -10.00 2.00 17.68
C TYR A 200 -8.50 1.67 17.64
N ARG A 201 -7.69 2.58 18.17
CA ARG A 201 -6.23 2.39 18.34
C ARG A 201 -5.88 1.40 19.46
N SER A 202 -6.82 1.16 20.37
CA SER A 202 -6.68 0.22 21.47
C SER A 202 -7.94 -0.63 21.55
N ALA A 203 -7.78 -1.94 21.46
CA ALA A 203 -8.87 -2.89 21.59
C ALA A 203 -8.72 -3.64 22.91
N TYR A 204 -9.80 -3.76 23.67
CA TYR A 204 -9.84 -4.51 24.91
C TYR A 204 -10.70 -5.74 24.71
N MET A 205 -10.17 -6.90 25.06
CA MET A 205 -10.89 -8.16 24.89
C MET A 205 -10.56 -9.11 26.04
N THR A 206 -11.56 -9.83 26.53
CA THR A 206 -11.40 -10.80 27.61
C THR A 206 -11.45 -12.21 27.03
N ILE A 207 -10.51 -13.06 27.43
CA ILE A 207 -10.41 -14.47 27.00
C ILE A 207 -10.23 -15.42 28.18
#